data_AF-A0A9X5U6Q2-F1
#
_entry.id   AF-A0A9X5U6Q2-F1
#
_cell.length_a   1.000
_cell.length_b   1.000
_cell.length_c   1.000
_cell.angle_alpha   90.00
_cell.angle_beta   90.00
_cell.angle_gamma   90.00
#
_symmetry.space_group_name_H-M   'P 1'
#
loop_
_entity.id
_entity.type
_entity.pdbx_description
1 polymer ?
#
loop_
_entity_poly.entity_id
_entity_poly.type
_entity_poly.pdbx_seq_one_letter_code
_entity_poly.pdbx_strand_id
1 'polypeptide(L)'
;MNLEIRRDSMYWHVKRNDLKEIISSLQREGNYWEGQVFLTKRKKEYKLSFRVFLNSNDEDEFDIADGQFTLSISDDTFSLLEEYSVIVGKYCTPFSHELNDL
;
A
#
# COMPACT_ATOMS: atom_id res chain seq x y z
N MET A 1 -0.66 -12.29 0.76
CA MET A 1 -0.91 -11.36 1.87
C MET A 1 -1.49 -10.06 1.44
N ASN A 2 -1.93 -9.30 2.44
CA ASN A 2 -2.36 -7.93 2.35
C ASN A 2 -1.17 -7.01 2.69
N LEU A 3 -0.97 -5.90 1.98
CA LEU A 3 -0.08 -4.84 2.45
C LEU A 3 -0.65 -4.31 3.76
N GLU A 4 0.13 -4.38 4.84
CA GLU A 4 -0.24 -3.78 6.12
C GLU A 4 0.35 -2.38 6.21
N ILE A 5 -0.50 -1.40 6.44
CA ILE A 5 -0.14 0.00 6.65
C ILE A 5 -0.43 0.32 8.12
N ARG A 6 0.57 0.80 8.83
CA ARG A 6 0.49 1.15 10.27
C ARG A 6 0.61 2.66 10.42
N ARG A 7 -0.25 3.25 11.25
CA ARG A 7 -0.13 4.64 11.73
C ARG A 7 -0.73 4.75 13.13
N ASP A 8 0.00 5.35 14.05
CA ASP A 8 -0.31 5.39 15.48
C ASP A 8 -0.61 3.98 16.06
N SER A 9 -1.88 3.63 16.17
CA SER A 9 -2.41 2.36 16.68
C SER A 9 -3.42 1.71 15.71
N MET A 10 -3.45 2.20 14.47
CA MET A 10 -4.34 1.74 13.41
C MET A 10 -3.56 0.89 12.41
N TYR A 11 -4.10 -0.29 12.16
CA TYR A 11 -3.62 -1.23 11.16
C TYR A 11 -4.65 -1.30 10.04
N TRP A 12 -4.19 -1.03 8.83
CA TRP A 12 -4.98 -1.16 7.60
C TRP A 12 -4.38 -2.22 6.71
N HIS A 13 -5.22 -3.04 6.10
CA HIS A 13 -4.77 -4.12 5.23
C HIS A 13 -5.35 -3.94 3.82
N VAL A 14 -4.49 -3.76 2.82
CA VAL A 14 -4.86 -3.73 1.39
C VAL A 14 -4.86 -5.16 0.85
N LYS A 15 -5.97 -5.62 0.26
CA LYS A 15 -6.06 -6.99 -0.25
C LYS A 15 -5.02 -7.29 -1.33
N ARG A 16 -4.61 -8.56 -1.42
CA ARG A 16 -3.62 -9.03 -2.42
C ARG A 16 -3.97 -8.66 -3.86
N ASN A 17 -5.24 -8.76 -4.24
CA ASN A 17 -5.67 -8.48 -5.62
C ASN A 17 -5.57 -6.99 -5.92
N ASP A 18 -6.09 -6.15 -5.03
CA ASP A 18 -5.97 -4.69 -5.09
C ASP A 18 -4.48 -4.28 -5.14
N LEU A 19 -3.63 -4.89 -4.31
CA LEU A 19 -2.18 -4.61 -4.30
C LEU A 19 -1.51 -4.96 -5.64
N LYS A 20 -1.88 -6.09 -6.26
CA LYS A 20 -1.33 -6.47 -7.58
C LYS A 20 -1.71 -5.48 -8.66
N GLU A 21 -2.95 -5.01 -8.64
CA GLU A 21 -3.44 -3.99 -9.57
C GLU A 21 -2.66 -2.69 -9.39
N ILE A 22 -2.54 -2.21 -8.16
CA ILE A 22 -1.77 -1.01 -7.81
C ILE A 22 -0.34 -1.10 -8.35
N ILE A 23 0.40 -2.17 -8.03
CA ILE A 23 1.78 -2.36 -8.49
C ILE A 23 1.85 -2.38 -10.02
N SER A 24 0.95 -3.13 -10.68
CA SER A 24 0.94 -3.25 -12.14
C SER A 24 0.64 -1.91 -12.82
N SER A 25 -0.23 -1.09 -12.22
CA SER A 25 -0.54 0.23 -12.73
C SER A 25 0.61 1.20 -12.53
N LEU A 26 1.23 1.22 -11.34
CA LEU A 26 2.39 2.08 -11.08
C LEU A 26 3.58 1.75 -12.00
N GLN A 27 3.80 0.47 -12.32
CA GLN A 27 4.80 0.06 -13.31
C GLN A 27 4.50 0.55 -14.75
N ARG A 28 3.22 0.69 -15.11
CA ARG A 28 2.79 0.98 -16.49
C ARG A 28 2.51 2.45 -16.75
N GLU A 29 1.89 3.13 -15.79
CA GLU A 29 1.28 4.44 -15.95
C GLU A 29 2.10 5.55 -15.28
N GLY A 30 3.05 5.21 -14.41
CA GLY A 30 3.99 6.14 -13.77
C GLY A 30 3.82 6.20 -12.26
N ASN A 31 4.17 7.36 -11.68
CA ASN A 31 4.32 7.55 -10.25
C ASN A 31 3.01 7.78 -9.47
N TYR A 32 1.86 7.39 -10.03
CA TYR A 32 0.55 7.66 -9.44
C TYR A 32 -0.49 6.59 -9.76
N TRP A 33 -1.30 6.26 -8.76
CA TRP A 33 -2.49 5.43 -8.90
C TRP A 33 -3.62 5.93 -8.00
N GLU A 34 -4.86 5.84 -8.47
CA GLU A 34 -6.06 6.10 -7.67
C GLU A 34 -7.16 5.09 -8.00
N GLY A 35 -7.83 4.60 -6.96
CA GLY A 35 -8.95 3.68 -7.12
C GLY A 35 -9.74 3.46 -5.83
N GLN A 36 -10.72 2.56 -5.89
CA GLN A 36 -11.41 2.08 -4.69
C GLN A 36 -10.84 0.71 -4.30
N VAL A 37 -10.43 0.58 -3.05
CA VAL A 37 -9.92 -0.67 -2.49
C VAL A 37 -10.72 -1.09 -1.27
N PHE A 38 -10.65 -2.37 -0.94
CA PHE A 38 -11.21 -2.88 0.30
C PHE A 38 -10.13 -2.96 1.38
N LEU A 39 -10.17 -2.02 2.33
CA LEU A 39 -9.26 -2.01 3.46
C LEU A 39 -9.91 -2.69 4.67
N THR A 40 -9.15 -3.53 5.37
CA THR A 40 -9.61 -4.12 6.63
C THR A 40 -9.02 -3.36 7.82
N LYS A 41 -9.86 -3.00 8.81
CA LYS A 41 -9.47 -2.45 10.11
C LYS A 41 -10.27 -3.12 11.22
N ARG A 42 -9.61 -3.62 12.28
CA ARG A 42 -10.24 -4.30 13.44
C ARG A 42 -11.27 -5.38 13.01
N LYS A 43 -10.94 -6.18 11.99
CA LYS A 43 -11.81 -7.20 11.36
C LYS A 43 -13.08 -6.66 10.66
N LYS A 44 -13.21 -5.34 10.49
CA LYS A 44 -14.24 -4.72 9.66
C LYS A 44 -13.64 -4.32 8.31
N GLU A 45 -14.38 -4.56 7.25
CA GLU A 45 -14.00 -4.21 5.90
C GLU A 45 -14.63 -2.88 5.50
N TYR A 46 -13.85 -2.03 4.85
CA TYR A 46 -14.24 -0.69 4.41
C TYR A 46 -13.88 -0.54 2.94
N LYS A 47 -14.85 -0.05 2.14
CA LYS A 47 -14.60 0.33 0.75
C LYS A 47 -14.25 1.82 0.73
N LEU A 48 -13.01 2.15 0.38
CA LEU A 48 -12.47 3.50 0.53
C LEU A 48 -11.74 3.93 -0.75
N SER A 49 -11.69 5.23 -0.99
CA SER A 49 -10.82 5.80 -2.02
C SER A 49 -9.38 5.72 -1.53
N PHE A 50 -8.50 5.19 -2.37
CA PHE A 50 -7.08 5.04 -2.08
C PHE A 50 -6.24 5.60 -3.21
N ARG A 51 -5.26 6.41 -2.84
CA ARG A 51 -4.27 7.02 -3.72
C ARG A 51 -2.90 6.53 -3.33
N VAL A 52 -2.11 6.15 -4.33
CA VAL A 52 -0.71 5.77 -4.15
C VAL A 52 0.14 6.65 -5.05
N PHE A 53 1.19 7.24 -4.46
CA PHE A 53 2.18 8.04 -5.16
C PHE A 53 3.55 7.37 -4.99
N LEU A 54 4.31 7.26 -6.09
CA LEU A 54 5.74 7.02 -6.00
C LEU A 54 6.41 8.38 -5.88
N ASN A 55 7.13 8.58 -4.78
CA ASN A 55 7.88 9.78 -4.56
C ASN A 55 9.38 9.45 -4.61
N SER A 56 10.17 10.36 -5.17
CA SER A 56 11.62 10.18 -5.32
C SER A 56 12.39 10.61 -4.08
N ASN A 57 11.70 10.96 -3.00
CA ASN A 57 12.32 11.26 -1.73
C ASN A 57 12.37 9.95 -0.92
N ASP A 58 13.38 9.79 -0.09
CA ASP A 58 13.56 8.57 0.73
C ASP A 58 12.60 8.53 1.93
N GLU A 59 11.48 9.27 1.86
CA GLU A 59 10.49 9.38 2.93
C GLU A 59 9.14 8.85 2.45
N ASP A 60 8.67 7.81 3.14
CA ASP A 60 7.32 7.31 2.94
C ASP A 60 6.34 8.08 3.81
N GLU A 61 5.21 8.48 3.24
CA GLU A 61 4.16 9.21 3.95
C GLU A 61 2.82 8.49 3.83
N PHE A 62 2.03 8.52 4.91
CA PHE A 62 0.68 7.97 4.90
C PHE A 62 -0.32 8.91 5.55
N ASP A 63 -1.35 9.29 4.79
CA ASP A 63 -2.39 10.20 5.25
C ASP A 63 -3.82 9.66 5.08
N ILE A 64 -4.69 10.06 6.02
CA ILE A 64 -6.13 9.76 5.99
C ILE A 64 -6.89 11.06 6.21
N ALA A 65 -7.40 11.63 5.12
CA ALA A 65 -8.18 12.86 5.12
C ALA A 65 -9.51 12.65 4.38
N ASP A 66 -10.62 13.13 4.95
CA ASP A 66 -11.95 13.15 4.31
C ASP A 66 -12.42 11.80 3.70
N GLY A 67 -12.04 10.68 4.32
CA GLY A 67 -12.40 9.33 3.84
C GLY A 67 -11.56 8.84 2.66
N GLN A 68 -10.51 9.57 2.31
CA GLN A 68 -9.48 9.20 1.35
C GLN A 68 -8.21 8.77 2.07
N PHE A 69 -7.63 7.69 1.56
CA PHE A 69 -6.36 7.15 2.01
C PHE A 69 -5.31 7.55 0.98
N THR A 70 -4.22 8.14 1.44
CA THR A 70 -3.11 8.55 0.59
C THR A 70 -1.84 7.88 1.11
N LEU A 71 -1.16 7.14 0.24
CA LEU A 71 0.12 6.51 0.52
C LEU A 71 1.14 7.06 -0.48
N SER A 72 2.17 7.73 0.02
CA SER A 72 3.35 8.14 -0.73
C SER A 72 4.48 7.20 -0.35
N ILE A 73 5.07 6.50 -1.31
CA ILE A 73 6.17 5.57 -1.05
C ILE A 73 7.38 5.92 -1.91
N SER A 74 8.55 5.79 -1.30
CA SER A 74 9.86 5.90 -1.92
C SER A 74 10.10 4.79 -2.94
N ASP A 75 11.08 5.00 -3.82
CA ASP A 75 11.53 3.99 -4.78
C ASP A 75 12.06 2.72 -4.08
N ASP A 76 12.68 2.86 -2.90
CA ASP A 76 13.15 1.73 -2.08
C ASP A 76 11.97 0.88 -1.57
N THR A 77 10.97 1.52 -0.98
CA THR A 77 9.76 0.83 -0.51
C THR A 77 8.96 0.22 -1.65
N PHE A 78 8.93 0.88 -2.82
CA PHE A 78 8.30 0.32 -4.00
C PHE A 78 9.05 -0.92 -4.51
N SER A 79 10.38 -0.87 -4.61
CA SER A 79 11.20 -2.00 -5.02
C SER A 79 10.99 -3.21 -4.10
N LEU A 80 10.90 -2.97 -2.79
CA LEU A 80 10.52 -4.01 -1.82
C LEU A 80 9.13 -4.58 -2.14
N LEU A 81 8.11 -3.74 -2.34
CA LEU A 81 6.76 -4.20 -2.68
C LEU A 81 6.73 -5.05 -3.96
N GLU A 82 7.51 -4.70 -4.97
CA GLU A 82 7.66 -5.47 -6.20
C GLU A 82 8.28 -6.84 -5.95
N GLU A 83 9.42 -6.90 -5.25
CA GLU A 83 10.08 -8.15 -4.87
C GLU A 83 9.14 -9.04 -4.04
N TYR A 84 8.43 -8.46 -3.09
CA TYR A 84 7.47 -9.17 -2.26
C TYR A 84 6.26 -9.64 -3.04
N SER A 85 5.76 -8.90 -4.03
CA SER A 85 4.69 -9.39 -4.91
C SER A 85 5.07 -10.71 -5.60
N VAL A 86 6.34 -10.81 -6.04
CA VAL A 86 6.91 -12.03 -6.62
C VAL A 86 7.06 -13.15 -5.59
N ILE A 87 7.57 -12.84 -4.39
CA ILE A 87 7.77 -13.81 -3.29
C ILE A 87 6.42 -14.31 -2.76
N VAL A 88 5.44 -13.43 -2.50
CA VAL A 88 4.07 -13.77 -2.10
C VAL A 88 3.38 -14.58 -3.20
N GLY A 89 3.64 -14.23 -4.47
CA GLY A 89 3.35 -15.03 -5.66
C GLY A 89 3.76 -16.49 -5.53
N LYS A 90 5.02 -16.69 -5.16
CA LYS A 90 5.72 -17.98 -5.20
C LYS A 90 5.62 -18.79 -3.90
N TYR A 91 5.46 -18.15 -2.75
CA TYR A 91 5.60 -18.76 -1.42
C TYR A 91 4.43 -18.49 -0.45
N CYS A 92 3.42 -17.70 -0.84
CA CYS A 92 2.21 -17.42 -0.03
C CYS A 92 2.45 -16.80 1.37
N THR A 93 3.58 -16.16 1.63
CA THR A 93 3.94 -15.54 2.93
C THR A 93 3.46 -14.08 3.10
N PRO A 94 3.35 -13.58 4.36
CA PRO A 94 3.07 -12.18 4.67
C PRO A 94 4.11 -11.13 4.38
N PHE A 95 3.64 -9.95 3.96
CA PHE A 95 4.38 -8.71 4.03
C PHE A 95 3.78 -7.83 5.16
N SER A 96 4.63 -7.35 6.06
CA SER A 96 4.33 -6.23 6.97
C SER A 96 5.51 -5.28 6.91
N HIS A 97 5.26 -4.01 6.64
CA HIS A 97 6.28 -2.96 6.68
C HIS A 97 5.77 -1.84 7.57
N GLU A 98 6.60 -1.42 8.51
CA GLU A 98 6.30 -0.28 9.38
C GLU A 98 6.82 0.97 8.68
N LEU A 99 5.91 1.81 8.21
CA LEU A 99 6.24 3.16 7.78
C LEU A 99 6.52 3.94 9.07
N ASN A 100 7.71 4.51 9.22
CA ASN A 100 8.04 5.28 10.42
C ASN A 100 7.25 6.59 10.43
N ASP A 101 6.76 6.99 11.60
CA ASP A 101 6.24 8.34 11.82
C ASP A 101 7.43 9.32 11.87
N LEU A 102 7.37 10.35 11.02
CA LEU A 102 8.27 11.53 11.02
C LEU A 102 8.33 12.23 12.38
#